data_AF-A0A7X0FM63-F1
#
_entry.id   AF-A0A7X0FM63-F1
#
_cell.length_a   1.000
_cell.length_b   1.000
_cell.length_c   1.000
_cell.angle_alpha   90.00
_cell.angle_beta   90.00
_cell.angle_gamma   90.00
#
_symmetry.space_group_name_H-M   'P 1'
#
loop_
_entity.id
_entity.type
_entity.pdbx_description
1 polymer ?
#
loop_
_entity_poly.entity_id
_entity_poly.type
_entity_poly.pdbx_seq_one_letter_code
_entity_poly.pdbx_strand_id
1 'polypeptide(L)'
;MKIVSSSDWRSSLPFETPTLLSEVMPGEDANCFICGTGADPRPRTELWAVKHRHPKNHDGYVRFYCLEHRPAVAAPPAPTVTAASTGRSRSASRPAAERRTAAPRRTPAPEKPRAVCPNCFVEVAASGVCGLCGEKIA
;
A
#
# COMPACT_ATOMS: atom_id res chain seq x y z
N MET A 1 11.21 -6.52 43.87
CA MET A 1 11.61 -5.79 42.65
C MET A 1 10.67 -6.21 41.53
N LYS A 2 9.70 -5.37 41.14
CA LYS A 2 8.80 -5.68 40.01
C LYS A 2 9.55 -5.29 38.74
N ILE A 3 9.95 -6.27 37.95
CA ILE A 3 10.41 -6.02 36.58
C ILE A 3 9.16 -5.63 35.80
N VAL A 4 8.92 -4.32 35.68
CA VAL A 4 7.92 -3.82 34.74
C VAL A 4 8.45 -4.19 33.37
N SER A 5 7.72 -5.04 32.65
CA SER A 5 8.06 -5.39 31.28
C SER A 5 8.14 -4.09 30.50
N SER A 6 9.37 -3.66 30.18
CA SER A 6 9.59 -2.44 29.39
C SER A 6 8.87 -2.67 28.08
N SER A 7 7.75 -1.99 27.88
CA SER A 7 6.97 -2.14 26.67
C SER A 7 7.85 -1.73 25.50
N ASP A 8 8.23 -2.67 24.65
CA ASP A 8 9.05 -2.39 23.48
C ASP A 8 8.26 -1.44 22.58
N TRP A 9 8.76 -0.22 22.43
CA TRP A 9 8.19 0.83 21.59
C TRP A 9 7.99 0.38 20.14
N ARG A 10 8.72 -0.65 19.67
CA ARG A 10 8.53 -1.24 18.34
C ARG A 10 7.14 -1.85 18.16
N SER A 11 6.49 -2.24 19.25
CA SER A 11 5.14 -2.80 19.24
C SER A 11 4.08 -1.76 18.94
N SER A 12 4.32 -0.47 19.26
CA SER A 12 3.37 0.62 18.96
C SER A 12 3.50 1.19 17.54
N LEU A 13 4.57 0.84 16.81
CA LEU A 13 4.75 1.31 15.45
C LEU A 13 3.75 0.66 14.45
N PRO A 14 3.08 1.47 13.61
CA PRO A 14 2.32 0.95 12.47
C PRO A 14 3.23 0.33 11.41
N PHE A 15 2.75 -0.73 10.75
CA PHE A 15 3.48 -1.37 9.66
C PHE A 15 3.55 -0.49 8.41
N GLU A 16 4.70 -0.53 7.73
CA GLU A 16 5.00 0.15 6.45
C GLU A 16 4.70 1.66 6.46
N THR A 17 4.62 2.25 7.65
CA THR A 17 4.35 3.67 7.85
C THR A 17 5.56 4.30 8.54
N PRO A 18 6.34 5.17 7.87
CA PRO A 18 7.47 5.86 8.45
C PRO A 18 7.01 6.82 9.54
N THR A 19 7.51 6.60 10.75
CA THR A 19 7.34 7.50 11.89
C THR A 19 8.68 8.13 12.22
N LEU A 20 8.70 9.42 12.57
CA LEU A 20 9.94 10.10 12.92
C LEU A 20 10.52 9.47 14.20
N LEU A 21 11.79 9.09 14.18
CA LEU A 21 12.40 8.32 15.27
C LEU A 21 12.43 9.12 16.58
N SER A 22 12.61 10.45 16.50
CA SER A 22 12.57 11.34 17.67
C SER A 22 11.20 11.42 18.35
N GLU A 23 10.10 11.13 17.65
CA GLU A 23 8.75 11.13 18.23
C GLU A 23 8.45 9.86 19.02
N VAL A 24 9.15 8.77 18.71
CA VAL A 24 8.88 7.45 19.29
C VAL A 24 9.81 7.15 20.45
N MET A 25 11.07 7.58 20.37
CA MET A 25 12.05 7.36 21.43
C MET A 25 13.16 8.42 21.42
N PRO A 26 13.49 9.01 22.57
CA PRO A 26 14.68 9.85 22.70
C PRO A 26 15.97 9.01 22.76
N GLY A 27 17.11 9.64 22.47
CA GLY A 27 18.46 9.12 22.77
C GLY A 27 19.52 9.55 21.75
N GLU A 28 20.58 8.75 21.63
CA GLU A 28 21.75 8.87 20.75
C GLU A 28 21.50 8.78 19.23
N ASP A 29 22.43 9.34 18.46
CA ASP A 29 22.42 9.29 16.99
C ASP A 29 22.51 7.85 16.48
N ALA A 30 21.96 7.61 15.29
CA ALA A 30 21.94 6.28 14.69
C ALA A 30 22.20 6.31 13.19
N ASN A 31 22.54 5.14 12.64
CA ASN A 31 22.79 5.01 11.21
C ASN A 31 21.52 4.61 10.45
N CYS A 32 21.39 5.12 9.23
CA CYS A 32 20.42 4.61 8.28
C CYS A 32 20.82 3.19 7.85
N PHE A 33 19.84 2.30 7.73
CA PHE A 33 20.01 0.92 7.27
C PHE A 33 20.68 0.82 5.90
N ILE A 34 20.41 1.75 4.98
CA ILE A 34 21.00 1.77 3.64
C ILE A 34 22.38 2.41 3.63
N CYS A 35 22.59 3.50 4.37
CA CYS A 35 23.92 4.11 4.51
C CYS A 35 24.92 3.17 5.21
N GLY A 36 24.43 2.31 6.11
CA GLY A 36 25.25 1.42 6.92
C GLY A 36 26.04 2.16 8.01
N THR A 37 26.91 1.42 8.68
CA THR A 37 27.72 1.91 9.82
C THR A 37 28.97 2.70 9.39
N GLY A 38 29.26 2.78 8.09
CA GLY A 38 30.38 3.54 7.55
C GLY A 38 30.08 5.02 7.31
N ALA A 39 28.82 5.43 7.41
CA ALA A 39 28.40 6.83 7.32
C ALA A 39 28.34 7.46 8.72
N ASP A 40 28.44 8.79 8.77
CA ASP A 40 28.25 9.53 10.01
C ASP A 40 26.87 9.25 10.61
N PRO A 41 26.79 8.92 11.91
CA PRO A 41 25.51 8.79 12.62
C PRO A 41 24.70 10.08 12.49
N ARG A 42 23.39 9.92 12.31
CA ARG A 42 22.47 11.04 12.17
C ARG A 42 21.62 11.21 13.43
N PRO A 43 21.23 12.45 13.74
CA PRO A 43 20.34 12.70 14.85
C PRO A 43 18.98 12.02 14.61
N ARG A 44 18.32 11.61 15.70
CA ARG A 44 17.00 10.95 15.62
C ARG A 44 15.93 11.79 14.93
N THR A 45 16.08 13.11 14.92
CA THR A 45 15.19 14.06 14.23
C THR A 45 15.30 13.98 12.70
N GLU A 46 16.35 13.34 12.17
CA GLU A 46 16.58 13.12 10.74
C GLU A 46 16.42 11.65 10.34
N LEU A 47 15.89 10.83 11.24
CA LEU A 47 15.70 9.40 11.00
C LEU A 47 14.23 9.02 11.11
N TRP A 48 13.82 8.12 10.23
CA TRP A 48 12.49 7.53 10.20
C TRP A 48 12.57 6.07 10.59
N ALA A 49 11.80 5.68 11.60
CA ALA A 49 11.57 4.28 11.94
C ALA A 49 10.45 3.72 11.07
N VAL A 50 10.71 2.61 10.39
CA VAL A 50 9.70 1.88 9.61
C VAL A 50 9.67 0.44 10.10
N LYS A 51 8.47 -0.01 10.47
CA LYS A 51 8.22 -1.41 10.86
C LYS A 51 7.79 -2.20 9.63
N HIS A 52 8.56 -3.22 9.27
CA HIS A 52 8.30 -4.08 8.13
C HIS A 52 7.71 -5.41 8.56
N ARG A 53 6.86 -5.99 7.70
CA ARG A 53 6.31 -7.33 7.92
C ARG A 53 7.38 -8.41 7.68
N HIS A 54 7.35 -9.47 8.48
CA HIS A 54 8.19 -10.66 8.26
C HIS A 54 7.30 -11.89 8.02
N PRO A 55 7.58 -12.74 7.02
CA PRO A 55 6.71 -13.87 6.69
C PRO A 55 6.48 -14.86 7.82
N LYS A 56 7.47 -14.99 8.73
CA LYS A 56 7.45 -15.95 9.85
C LYS A 56 7.37 -15.30 11.23
N ASN A 57 7.34 -13.96 11.31
CA ASN A 57 7.29 -13.25 12.58
C ASN A 57 6.23 -12.13 12.50
N HIS A 58 5.17 -12.27 13.31
CA HIS A 58 4.05 -11.34 13.33
C HIS A 58 4.44 -9.97 13.88
N ASP A 59 5.49 -9.89 14.72
CA ASP A 59 6.01 -8.63 15.22
C ASP A 59 6.82 -7.87 14.16
N GLY A 60 7.20 -8.53 13.07
CA GLY A 60 8.01 -7.93 12.02
C GLY A 60 9.39 -7.50 12.52
N TYR A 61 9.96 -6.46 11.88
CA TYR A 61 11.23 -5.87 12.29
C TYR A 61 11.26 -4.38 11.95
N VAL A 62 12.07 -3.60 12.67
CA VAL A 62 12.16 -2.14 12.49
C VAL A 62 13.50 -1.77 11.87
N ARG A 63 13.48 -0.87 10.89
CA ARG A 63 14.67 -0.28 10.28
C ARG A 63 14.61 1.25 10.34
N PHE A 64 15.79 1.87 10.40
CA PHE A 64 15.95 3.32 10.37
C PHE A 64 16.38 3.78 8.99
N TYR A 65 15.74 4.83 8.50
CA TYR A 65 16.05 5.42 7.21
C TYR A 65 16.31 6.92 7.38
N CYS A 66 17.30 7.46 6.68
CA CYS A 66 17.40 8.90 6.50
C CYS A 66 16.37 9.37 5.45
N LEU A 67 16.27 10.67 5.24
CA LEU A 67 15.27 11.26 4.34
C LEU A 67 15.41 10.74 2.91
N GLU A 68 16.64 10.58 2.45
CA GLU A 68 16.98 10.11 1.10
C GLU A 68 16.62 8.65 0.87
N HIS A 69 16.72 7.81 1.91
CA HIS A 69 16.49 6.37 1.83
C HIS A 69 15.11 5.95 2.36
N ARG A 70 14.25 6.91 2.70
CA ARG A 70 12.94 6.61 3.26
C ARG A 70 12.08 5.89 2.20
N PRO A 71 11.48 4.73 2.51
CA PRO A 71 10.55 4.07 1.60
C PRO A 71 9.43 5.01 1.18
N ALA A 72 9.09 4.98 -0.11
CA ALA A 72 7.92 5.67 -0.63
C ALA A 72 6.67 4.96 -0.12
N VAL A 73 5.87 5.64 0.69
CA VAL A 73 4.54 5.16 1.06
C VAL A 73 3.56 5.74 0.07
N ALA A 74 2.75 4.89 -0.55
CA ALA A 74 1.62 5.34 -1.36
C ALA A 74 0.73 6.22 -0.48
N ALA A 75 0.47 7.45 -0.92
CA ALA A 75 -0.45 8.34 -0.21
C ALA A 75 -1.81 7.62 -0.07
N PRO A 76 -2.47 7.70 1.09
CA PRO A 76 -3.79 7.12 1.26
C PRO A 76 -4.74 7.70 0.20
N PRO A 77 -5.64 6.87 -0.38
CA PRO A 77 -6.59 7.36 -1.37
C PRO A 77 -7.42 8.48 -0.75
N ALA A 78 -7.53 9.61 -1.46
CA ALA A 78 -8.31 10.75 -1.01
C ALA A 78 -9.76 10.29 -0.70
N PRO A 79 -10.37 10.80 0.37
CA PRO A 79 -11.75 10.45 0.69
C PRO A 79 -12.64 10.88 -0.48
N THR A 80 -13.25 9.90 -1.16
CA THR A 80 -14.30 10.16 -2.15
C THR A 80 -15.48 10.77 -1.41
N VAL A 81 -15.68 12.07 -1.60
CA VAL A 81 -16.85 12.79 -1.11
C VAL A 81 -18.04 12.29 -1.92
N THR A 82 -18.76 11.28 -1.41
CA THR A 82 -20.04 10.88 -1.97
C THR A 82 -21.01 12.03 -1.70
N ALA A 83 -21.26 12.87 -2.71
CA ALA A 83 -22.26 13.92 -2.63
C ALA A 83 -23.62 13.29 -2.32
N ALA A 84 -24.09 13.48 -1.10
CA ALA A 84 -25.44 13.15 -0.70
C ALA A 84 -26.40 14.01 -1.53
N SER A 85 -27.08 13.40 -2.50
CA SER A 85 -28.20 14.05 -3.19
C SER A 85 -29.35 14.21 -2.21
N THR A 86 -29.50 15.42 -1.68
CA THR A 86 -30.69 15.88 -0.96
C THR A 86 -31.86 15.96 -1.94
N GLY A 87 -33.01 15.41 -1.53
CA GLY A 87 -34.09 15.07 -2.43
C GLY A 87 -35.12 16.15 -2.76
N ARG A 88 -36.05 15.68 -3.60
CA ARG A 88 -37.50 15.95 -3.63
C ARG A 88 -38.03 16.99 -4.63
N SER A 89 -38.75 16.51 -5.64
CA SER A 89 -40.06 17.06 -6.03
C SER A 89 -40.95 15.99 -6.71
N ARG A 90 -42.26 16.22 -6.62
CA ARG A 90 -43.40 15.27 -6.64
C ARG A 90 -44.07 15.08 -8.03
N SER A 91 -45.00 14.11 -8.06
CA SER A 91 -46.14 13.86 -8.99
C SER A 91 -45.85 13.00 -10.23
N ALA A 92 -46.71 12.06 -10.69
CA ALA A 92 -48.01 11.52 -10.23
C ALA A 92 -48.30 10.17 -10.97
N SER A 93 -49.10 9.30 -10.34
CA SER A 93 -50.08 8.32 -10.87
C SER A 93 -49.76 7.29 -11.99
N ARG A 94 -49.66 5.99 -11.57
CA ARG A 94 -50.23 4.67 -12.04
C ARG A 94 -50.61 4.42 -13.53
N PRO A 95 -50.79 3.14 -14.00
CA PRO A 95 -50.62 1.82 -13.35
C PRO A 95 -49.84 0.74 -14.16
N ALA A 96 -49.80 -0.46 -13.57
CA ALA A 96 -49.10 -1.67 -13.96
C ALA A 96 -49.37 -2.21 -15.38
N ALA A 97 -48.31 -2.74 -16.01
CA ALA A 97 -48.39 -3.76 -17.05
C ALA A 97 -47.17 -4.69 -16.98
N GLU A 98 -47.44 -5.97 -16.74
CA GLU A 98 -46.95 -7.09 -17.54
C GLU A 98 -45.43 -7.35 -17.66
N ARG A 99 -44.94 -8.26 -16.80
CA ARG A 99 -44.21 -9.49 -17.17
C ARG A 99 -43.16 -9.37 -18.30
N ARG A 100 -41.87 -9.30 -17.94
CA ARG A 100 -40.76 -9.78 -18.80
C ARG A 100 -39.72 -10.58 -18.00
N THR A 101 -39.89 -11.89 -18.11
CA THR A 101 -38.89 -12.94 -18.38
C THR A 101 -37.41 -12.60 -18.17
N ALA A 102 -36.75 -13.49 -17.43
CA ALA A 102 -35.33 -13.53 -17.11
C ALA A 102 -34.40 -13.32 -18.34
N ALA A 103 -33.37 -12.49 -18.16
CA ALA A 103 -32.21 -12.45 -19.05
C ALA A 103 -31.20 -13.54 -18.61
N PRO A 104 -30.68 -14.37 -19.53
CA PRO A 104 -29.66 -15.36 -19.19
C PRO A 104 -28.35 -14.68 -18.81
N ARG A 105 -27.74 -15.13 -17.70
CA ARG A 105 -26.39 -14.71 -17.30
C ARG A 105 -25.40 -15.07 -18.43
N ARG A 106 -24.64 -14.07 -18.87
CA ARG A 106 -23.47 -14.28 -19.75
C ARG A 106 -22.49 -15.21 -19.02
N THR A 107 -22.14 -16.31 -19.67
CA THR A 107 -21.03 -17.17 -19.28
C THR A 107 -19.71 -16.38 -19.40
N PRO A 108 -18.81 -16.43 -18.40
CA PRO A 108 -17.48 -15.85 -18.53
C PRO A 108 -16.70 -16.62 -19.59
N ALA A 109 -16.13 -15.88 -20.55
CA ALA A 109 -15.24 -16.44 -21.57
C ALA A 109 -13.98 -17.04 -20.91
N PRO A 110 -13.35 -18.05 -21.52
CA PRO A 110 -12.13 -18.65 -20.99
C PRO A 110 -11.01 -17.60 -20.94
N GLU A 111 -10.44 -17.42 -19.75
CA GLU A 111 -9.29 -16.55 -19.51
C GLU A 111 -8.09 -17.11 -20.28
N LYS A 112 -7.71 -16.45 -21.38
CA LYS A 112 -6.46 -16.79 -22.08
C LYS A 112 -5.29 -16.36 -21.20
N PRO A 113 -4.29 -17.23 -20.98
CA PRO A 113 -3.09 -16.86 -20.23
C PRO A 113 -2.40 -15.69 -20.94
N ARG A 114 -2.13 -14.62 -20.19
CA ARG A 114 -1.42 -13.44 -20.71
C ARG A 114 0.06 -13.79 -20.88
N ALA A 115 0.65 -13.37 -21.99
CA ALA A 115 2.08 -13.54 -22.23
C ALA A 115 2.88 -12.69 -21.23
N VAL A 116 4.04 -13.18 -20.80
CA VAL A 116 4.95 -12.49 -19.87
C VAL A 116 6.19 -12.05 -20.64
N CYS A 117 6.63 -10.81 -20.42
CA CYS A 117 7.85 -10.29 -21.04
C CYS A 117 9.08 -10.99 -20.43
N PRO A 118 9.99 -11.58 -21.22
CA PRO A 118 11.17 -12.29 -20.69
C PRO A 118 12.24 -11.37 -20.11
N ASN A 119 12.17 -10.07 -20.41
CA ASN A 119 13.14 -9.07 -19.95
C ASN A 119 12.70 -8.41 -18.63
N CYS A 120 11.42 -8.05 -18.53
CA CYS A 120 10.87 -7.36 -17.36
C CYS A 120 10.02 -8.25 -16.45
N PHE A 121 9.71 -9.48 -16.86
CA PHE A 121 8.87 -10.45 -16.13
C PHE A 121 7.47 -9.92 -15.75
N VAL A 122 6.96 -8.95 -16.52
CA VAL A 122 5.62 -8.38 -16.35
C VAL A 122 4.66 -8.92 -17.41
N GLU A 123 3.36 -8.97 -17.08
CA GLU A 123 2.32 -9.31 -18.05
C GLU A 123 2.26 -8.30 -19.19
N VAL A 124 2.27 -8.82 -20.42
CA VAL A 124 2.18 -8.03 -21.64
C VAL A 124 0.72 -7.72 -21.94
N ALA A 125 0.44 -6.49 -22.36
CA ALA A 125 -0.88 -6.11 -22.82
C ALA A 125 -1.29 -6.91 -24.06
N ALA A 126 -2.60 -6.94 -24.36
CA ALA A 126 -3.11 -7.65 -25.54
C ALA A 126 -2.56 -7.12 -26.88
N SER A 127 -1.93 -5.94 -26.88
CA SER A 127 -1.20 -5.37 -28.02
C SER A 127 0.12 -6.09 -28.35
N GLY A 128 0.62 -6.94 -27.45
CA GLY A 128 1.92 -7.60 -27.60
C GLY A 128 3.11 -6.67 -27.41
N VAL A 129 2.94 -5.52 -26.75
CA VAL A 129 4.04 -4.59 -26.43
C VAL A 129 4.18 -4.46 -24.92
N CYS A 130 5.38 -4.65 -24.41
CA CYS A 130 5.69 -4.50 -22.99
C CYS A 130 5.55 -3.04 -22.58
N GLY A 131 4.70 -2.74 -21.61
CA GLY A 131 4.50 -1.37 -21.12
C GLY A 131 5.70 -0.81 -20.34
N LEU A 132 6.69 -1.63 -19.99
CA LEU A 132 7.84 -1.24 -19.20
C LEU A 132 9.09 -0.98 -20.05
N CYS A 133 9.45 -1.93 -20.93
CA CYS A 133 10.63 -1.80 -21.80
C CYS A 133 10.31 -1.46 -23.27
N GLY A 134 9.02 -1.44 -23.66
CA GLY A 134 8.60 -1.16 -25.04
C GLY A 134 8.84 -2.31 -26.03
N GLU A 135 9.32 -3.45 -25.55
CA GLU A 135 9.66 -4.58 -26.41
C GLU A 135 8.41 -5.30 -26.92
N LYS A 136 8.43 -5.69 -28.19
CA LYS A 136 7.32 -6.38 -28.83
C LYS A 136 7.43 -7.89 -28.58
N ILE A 137 6.49 -8.43 -27.82
CA ILE A 137 6.36 -9.84 -27.47
C ILE A 137 5.24 -10.43 -28.34
N ALA A 138 5.61 -11.32 -29.26
CA ALA A 138 4.72 -11.98 -30.20
C ALA A 138 4.04 -13.22 -29.60
#